data_AF-A0A931QFK5-F1
#
_entry.id   AF-A0A931QFK5-F1
#
_cell.length_a   1.000
_cell.length_b   1.000
_cell.length_c   1.000
_cell.angle_alpha   90.00
_cell.angle_beta   90.00
_cell.angle_gamma   90.00
#
_symmetry.space_group_name_H-M   'P 1'
#
loop_
_entity.id
_entity.type
_entity.pdbx_description
1 polymer ?
#
loop_
_entity_poly.entity_id
_entity_poly.type
_entity_poly.pdbx_seq_one_letter_code
_entity_poly.pdbx_strand_id
1 'polypeptide(L)'
;LDKNMQRTAKRPLAAGRLTPAEGLAYGLALCLTSYYILAGFVNLTAALLSLAGIFYYVIFYSVLLKKATVQNIVIGGGAGAIPPMVGWAAAAGHLNLAAWILFLIIFMWTPPHFWALAIVRLKDYEHAGVPMLPVVKGERETRWQILIYTFALVGVTFLLPLIKATGAVYLISASLLGLWLIYGAWRVWTVPGNKVAWTMYRWSSMYLAFIFLALVVDAVM
;
A
#
# COMPACT_ATOMS: atom_id res chain seq x y z
N LEU A 1 16.79 17.21 -1.34
CA LEU A 1 15.99 16.72 -0.20
C LEU A 1 16.81 15.75 0.65
N ASP A 2 17.23 14.61 0.10
CA ASP A 2 17.92 13.59 0.93
C ASP A 2 19.25 14.06 1.56
N LYS A 3 20.02 14.93 0.90
CA LYS A 3 21.22 15.56 1.49
C LYS A 3 20.94 16.38 2.76
N ASN A 4 19.71 16.85 2.94
CA ASN A 4 19.33 17.78 4.01
C ASN A 4 18.64 17.07 5.19
N MET A 5 18.53 15.74 5.19
CA MET A 5 17.87 14.97 6.26
C MET A 5 18.88 14.01 6.89
N GLN A 6 19.07 14.07 8.22
CA GLN A 6 20.01 13.21 8.95
C GLN A 6 19.85 11.71 8.63
N ARG A 7 18.60 11.25 8.43
CA ARG A 7 18.29 9.85 8.11
C ARG A 7 18.67 9.44 6.68
N THR A 8 18.66 10.36 5.71
CA THR A 8 18.84 10.02 4.28
C THR A 8 20.09 10.64 3.66
N ALA A 9 20.82 11.48 4.39
CA ALA A 9 22.06 12.11 3.95
C ALA A 9 23.17 11.10 3.61
N LYS A 10 23.18 9.93 4.27
CA LYS A 10 24.14 8.84 4.01
C LYS A 10 23.79 7.98 2.78
N ARG A 11 22.66 8.21 2.10
CA ARG A 11 22.28 7.44 0.90
C ARG A 11 23.31 7.62 -0.22
N PRO A 12 23.53 6.62 -1.10
CA PRO A 12 24.60 6.66 -2.11
C PRO A 12 24.65 7.93 -2.97
N LEU A 13 23.51 8.37 -3.51
CA LEU A 13 23.40 9.60 -4.30
C LEU A 13 23.56 10.89 -3.45
N ALA A 14 23.09 10.87 -2.21
CA ALA A 14 23.21 12.02 -1.30
C ALA A 14 24.65 12.19 -0.77
N ALA A 15 25.34 11.08 -0.52
CA ALA A 15 26.73 11.06 -0.06
C ALA A 15 27.76 11.27 -1.19
N GLY A 16 27.30 11.43 -2.45
CA GLY A 16 28.19 11.60 -3.61
C GLY A 16 28.96 10.34 -4.01
N ARG A 17 28.60 9.17 -3.48
CA ARG A 17 29.21 7.87 -3.84
C ARG A 17 28.77 7.35 -5.20
N LEU A 18 27.66 7.89 -5.72
CA LEU A 18 27.16 7.67 -7.08
C LEU A 18 26.78 9.02 -7.67
N THR A 19 27.08 9.21 -8.94
CA THR A 19 26.59 10.32 -9.74
C THR A 19 25.09 10.14 -10.04
N PRO A 20 24.34 11.23 -10.28
CA PRO A 20 22.95 11.13 -10.72
C PRO A 20 22.76 10.28 -11.99
N ALA A 21 23.72 10.35 -12.91
CA ALA A 21 23.70 9.57 -14.15
C ALA A 21 23.85 8.07 -13.89
N GLU A 22 24.77 7.65 -13.01
CA GLU A 22 24.92 6.24 -12.61
C GLU A 22 23.66 5.74 -11.90
N GLY A 23 23.07 6.55 -11.01
CA GLY A 23 21.82 6.21 -10.34
C GLY A 23 20.65 6.02 -11.32
N LEU A 24 20.54 6.90 -12.31
CA LEU A 24 19.53 6.78 -13.36
C LEU A 24 19.77 5.55 -14.24
N ALA A 25 21.00 5.33 -14.69
CA ALA A 25 21.36 4.19 -15.51
C ALA A 25 21.09 2.86 -14.79
N TYR A 26 21.44 2.76 -13.50
CA TYR A 26 21.14 1.60 -12.68
C TYR A 26 19.63 1.36 -12.52
N GLY A 27 18.86 2.42 -12.26
CA GLY A 27 17.40 2.34 -12.18
C GLY A 27 16.76 1.88 -13.48
N LEU A 28 17.17 2.44 -14.62
CA LEU A 28 16.70 2.04 -15.95
C LEU A 28 17.09 0.60 -16.28
N ALA A 29 18.32 0.18 -15.98
CA ALA A 29 18.79 -1.18 -16.18
C ALA A 29 17.93 -2.19 -15.40
N LEU A 30 17.61 -1.91 -14.13
CA LEU A 30 16.70 -2.75 -13.35
C LEU A 30 15.29 -2.81 -13.94
N CYS A 31 14.75 -1.68 -14.40
CA CYS A 31 13.41 -1.62 -15.00
C CYS A 31 13.35 -2.46 -16.29
N LEU A 32 14.34 -2.30 -17.16
CA LEU A 32 14.44 -3.07 -18.40
C LEU A 32 14.64 -4.56 -18.11
N THR A 33 15.53 -4.90 -17.19
CA THR A 33 15.79 -6.30 -16.80
C THR A 33 14.52 -6.96 -16.27
N SER A 34 13.80 -6.30 -15.36
CA SER A 34 12.49 -6.75 -14.86
C SER A 34 11.50 -7.00 -16.00
N TYR A 35 11.38 -6.04 -16.93
CA TYR A 35 10.48 -6.16 -18.08
C TYR A 35 10.83 -7.35 -18.98
N TYR A 36 12.10 -7.49 -19.37
CA TYR A 36 12.53 -8.59 -20.25
C TYR A 36 12.37 -9.96 -19.58
N ILE A 37 12.65 -10.07 -18.28
CA ILE A 37 12.42 -11.31 -17.53
C ILE A 37 10.93 -11.66 -17.57
N LEU A 38 10.04 -10.72 -17.26
CA LEU A 38 8.60 -10.99 -17.24
C LEU A 38 8.05 -11.27 -18.65
N ALA A 39 8.47 -10.50 -19.65
CA ALA A 39 7.97 -10.64 -21.01
C ALA A 39 8.46 -11.94 -21.68
N GLY A 40 9.70 -12.34 -21.43
CA GLY A 40 10.31 -13.52 -22.03
C GLY A 40 10.04 -14.83 -21.28
N PHE A 41 9.95 -14.80 -19.95
CA PHE A 41 9.84 -16.02 -19.13
C PHE A 41 8.51 -16.18 -18.39
N VAL A 42 7.61 -15.20 -18.44
CA VAL A 42 6.31 -15.26 -17.74
C VAL A 42 5.15 -15.00 -18.71
N ASN A 43 4.87 -13.74 -19.02
CA ASN A 43 3.97 -13.30 -20.08
C ASN A 43 3.99 -11.77 -20.23
N LEU A 44 3.50 -11.31 -21.38
CA LEU A 44 3.44 -9.89 -21.71
C LEU A 44 2.52 -9.10 -20.76
N THR A 45 1.40 -9.68 -20.30
CA THR A 45 0.45 -9.02 -19.39
C THR A 45 1.11 -8.62 -18.07
N ALA A 46 1.82 -9.54 -17.43
CA ALA A 46 2.57 -9.30 -16.20
C ALA A 46 3.69 -8.27 -16.39
N ALA A 47 4.41 -8.35 -17.52
CA ALA A 47 5.47 -7.41 -17.87
C ALA A 47 4.95 -5.96 -18.02
N LEU A 48 3.85 -5.78 -18.76
CA LEU A 48 3.22 -4.48 -18.96
C LEU A 48 2.64 -3.91 -17.66
N LEU A 49 2.03 -4.74 -16.80
CA LEU A 49 1.54 -4.31 -15.50
C LEU A 49 2.66 -3.88 -14.56
N SER A 50 3.76 -4.64 -14.53
CA SER A 50 4.94 -4.29 -13.75
C SER A 50 5.52 -2.94 -14.21
N LEU A 51 5.65 -2.75 -15.52
CA LEU A 51 6.13 -1.49 -16.11
C LEU A 51 5.19 -0.32 -15.79
N ALA A 52 3.87 -0.53 -15.92
CA ALA A 52 2.87 0.46 -15.55
C ALA A 52 2.94 0.83 -14.06
N GLY A 53 3.17 -0.14 -13.18
CA GLY A 53 3.36 0.10 -11.74
C GLY A 53 4.62 0.89 -11.41
N ILE A 54 5.73 0.58 -12.08
CA ILE A 54 6.98 1.35 -11.96
C ILE A 54 6.76 2.79 -12.41
N PHE A 55 6.14 2.98 -13.59
CA PHE A 55 5.84 4.30 -14.13
C PHE A 55 4.92 5.08 -13.19
N TYR A 56 3.89 4.43 -12.65
CA TYR A 56 2.97 5.00 -11.69
C TYR A 56 3.69 5.46 -10.41
N TYR A 57 4.57 4.63 -9.86
CA TYR A 57 5.35 4.96 -8.67
C TYR A 57 6.34 6.12 -8.89
N VAL A 58 7.04 6.13 -10.03
CA VAL A 58 8.07 7.14 -10.30
C VAL A 58 7.41 8.49 -10.65
N ILE A 59 6.50 8.51 -11.62
CA ILE A 59 5.93 9.75 -12.13
C ILE A 59 4.85 10.29 -11.19
N PHE A 60 3.81 9.50 -10.95
CA PHE A 60 2.66 9.99 -10.18
C PHE A 60 3.02 10.14 -8.71
N TYR A 61 3.53 9.09 -8.06
CA TYR A 61 3.83 9.20 -6.63
C TYR A 61 5.08 10.05 -6.36
N SER A 62 6.24 9.69 -6.90
CA SER A 62 7.52 10.25 -6.46
C SER A 62 7.78 11.67 -6.96
N VAL A 63 7.43 11.97 -8.21
CA VAL A 63 7.67 13.29 -8.82
C VAL A 63 6.51 14.25 -8.55
N LEU A 64 5.26 13.83 -8.78
CA LEU A 64 4.10 14.72 -8.75
C LEU A 64 3.46 14.83 -7.36
N LEU A 65 2.96 13.73 -6.81
CA LEU A 65 2.01 13.76 -5.70
C LEU A 65 2.68 13.97 -4.34
N LYS A 66 3.88 13.41 -4.14
CA LYS A 66 4.57 13.40 -2.84
C LYS A 66 4.72 14.80 -2.22
N LYS A 67 4.80 15.85 -3.04
CA LYS A 67 4.97 17.24 -2.58
C LYS A 67 3.72 18.11 -2.74
N ALA A 68 2.67 17.62 -3.38
CA ALA A 68 1.59 18.46 -3.88
C ALA A 68 0.28 18.32 -3.12
N THR A 69 -0.04 17.15 -2.56
CA THR A 69 -1.41 16.91 -2.06
C THR A 69 -1.48 16.03 -0.81
N VAL A 70 -2.56 16.20 -0.05
CA VAL A 70 -2.95 15.36 1.10
C VAL A 70 -3.37 13.94 0.69
N GLN A 71 -3.73 13.77 -0.59
CA GLN A 71 -4.06 12.47 -1.18
C GLN A 71 -2.82 11.71 -1.67
N ASN A 72 -1.61 12.21 -1.38
CA ASN A 72 -0.36 11.54 -1.72
C ASN A 72 -0.30 10.07 -1.27
N ILE A 73 -0.89 9.74 -0.11
CA ILE A 73 -0.99 8.37 0.41
C ILE A 73 -2.04 7.55 -0.34
N VAL A 74 -3.23 8.13 -0.57
CA VAL A 74 -4.34 7.41 -1.22
C VAL A 74 -3.97 7.07 -2.66
N ILE A 75 -3.54 8.06 -3.42
CA ILE A 75 -3.15 7.88 -4.82
C ILE A 75 -1.82 7.12 -4.89
N GLY A 76 -0.85 7.42 -4.01
CA GLY A 76 0.41 6.68 -3.92
C GLY A 76 0.22 5.19 -3.62
N GLY A 77 -0.82 4.83 -2.86
CA GLY A 77 -1.21 3.45 -2.58
C GLY A 77 -1.53 2.64 -3.84
N GLY A 78 -1.92 3.29 -4.94
CA GLY A 78 -2.11 2.64 -6.24
C GLY A 78 -0.87 1.91 -6.72
N ALA A 79 0.33 2.48 -6.51
CA ALA A 79 1.58 1.81 -6.86
C ALA A 79 1.78 0.50 -6.09
N GLY A 80 1.49 0.54 -4.78
CA GLY A 80 1.62 -0.61 -3.88
C GLY A 80 0.57 -1.68 -4.11
N ALA A 81 -0.54 -1.35 -4.78
CA ALA A 81 -1.65 -2.25 -5.07
C ALA A 81 -1.50 -3.02 -6.39
N ILE A 82 -0.57 -2.64 -7.26
CA ILE A 82 -0.29 -3.31 -8.54
C ILE A 82 0.39 -4.69 -8.40
N PRO A 83 1.32 -4.94 -7.44
CA PRO A 83 2.01 -6.23 -7.36
C PRO A 83 1.11 -7.48 -7.27
N PRO A 84 -0.01 -7.50 -6.52
CA PRO A 84 -0.95 -8.63 -6.59
C PRO A 84 -1.52 -8.88 -7.98
N MET A 85 -1.79 -7.82 -8.76
CA MET A 85 -2.26 -7.96 -10.14
C MET A 85 -1.17 -8.54 -11.04
N VAL A 86 0.08 -8.13 -10.84
CA VAL A 86 1.23 -8.71 -11.55
C VAL A 86 1.37 -10.20 -11.22
N GLY A 87 1.27 -10.57 -9.94
CA GLY A 87 1.29 -11.96 -9.50
C GLY A 87 0.14 -12.79 -10.10
N TRP A 88 -1.07 -12.24 -10.11
CA TRP A 88 -2.23 -12.88 -10.74
C TRP A 88 -2.02 -13.07 -12.25
N ALA A 89 -1.62 -12.01 -12.94
CA ALA A 89 -1.34 -12.07 -14.38
C ALA A 89 -0.18 -13.03 -14.70
N ALA A 90 0.81 -13.15 -13.82
CA ALA A 90 1.91 -14.10 -13.99
C ALA A 90 1.42 -15.55 -14.02
N ALA A 91 0.46 -15.90 -13.14
CA ALA A 91 -0.11 -17.24 -13.09
C ALA A 91 -1.21 -17.50 -14.13
N ALA A 92 -2.11 -16.53 -14.34
CA ALA A 92 -3.32 -16.71 -15.16
C ALA A 92 -3.16 -16.21 -16.62
N GLY A 93 -2.14 -15.41 -16.92
CA GLY A 93 -1.93 -14.77 -18.23
C GLY A 93 -2.87 -13.59 -18.55
N HIS A 94 -3.91 -13.37 -17.75
CA HIS A 94 -4.92 -12.32 -17.93
C HIS A 94 -5.36 -11.74 -16.59
N LEU A 95 -6.11 -10.63 -16.64
CA LEU A 95 -6.74 -10.02 -15.46
C LEU A 95 -8.24 -10.29 -15.46
N ASN A 96 -8.75 -10.84 -14.37
CA ASN A 96 -10.16 -10.98 -14.12
C ASN A 96 -10.58 -10.11 -12.93
N LEU A 97 -11.85 -10.20 -12.54
CA LEU A 97 -12.39 -9.42 -11.42
C LEU A 97 -11.67 -9.68 -10.08
N ALA A 98 -11.23 -10.92 -9.83
CA ALA A 98 -10.49 -11.25 -8.60
C ALA A 98 -9.17 -10.48 -8.51
N ALA A 99 -8.41 -10.37 -9.61
CA ALA A 99 -7.17 -9.58 -9.66
C ALA A 99 -7.41 -8.11 -9.29
N TRP A 100 -8.50 -7.52 -9.79
CA TRP A 100 -8.90 -6.15 -9.45
C TRP A 100 -9.34 -6.01 -7.99
N ILE A 101 -9.99 -7.02 -7.42
CA ILE A 101 -10.33 -7.01 -5.99
C ILE A 101 -9.06 -7.06 -5.15
N LEU A 102 -8.05 -7.88 -5.50
CA LEU A 102 -6.77 -7.89 -4.77
C LEU A 102 -6.06 -6.53 -4.80
N PHE A 103 -6.11 -5.84 -5.94
CA PHE A 103 -5.66 -4.45 -6.02
C PHE A 103 -6.45 -3.55 -5.05
N LEU A 104 -7.78 -3.63 -5.07
CA LEU A 104 -8.63 -2.82 -4.20
C LEU A 104 -8.37 -3.09 -2.71
N ILE A 105 -8.08 -4.33 -2.31
CA ILE A 105 -7.73 -4.67 -0.93
C ILE A 105 -6.48 -3.89 -0.49
N ILE A 106 -5.39 -3.95 -1.25
CA ILE A 106 -4.16 -3.22 -0.88
C ILE A 106 -4.37 -1.70 -0.97
N PHE A 107 -5.09 -1.25 -1.99
CA PHE A 107 -5.37 0.15 -2.19
C PHE A 107 -6.17 0.73 -1.00
N MET A 108 -7.24 0.07 -0.58
CA MET A 108 -8.07 0.51 0.56
C MET A 108 -7.41 0.30 1.92
N TRP A 109 -6.46 -0.64 2.01
CA TRP A 109 -5.64 -0.84 3.20
C TRP A 109 -4.61 0.27 3.43
N THR A 110 -4.13 0.89 2.35
CA THR A 110 -3.06 1.90 2.43
C THR A 110 -3.45 3.10 3.31
N PRO A 111 -4.61 3.76 3.13
CA PRO A 111 -4.99 4.93 3.93
C PRO A 111 -5.09 4.66 5.45
N PRO A 112 -5.84 3.67 5.96
CA PRO A 112 -5.96 3.45 7.40
C PRO A 112 -4.61 3.07 8.03
N HIS A 113 -3.78 2.32 7.32
CA HIS A 113 -2.44 1.95 7.77
C HIS A 113 -1.51 3.17 7.89
N PHE A 114 -1.36 3.95 6.81
CA PHE A 114 -0.44 5.08 6.80
C PHE A 114 -0.93 6.26 7.63
N TRP A 115 -2.23 6.51 7.71
CA TRP A 115 -2.77 7.57 8.56
C TRP A 115 -2.61 7.25 10.04
N ALA A 116 -2.71 5.98 10.45
CA ALA A 116 -2.37 5.57 11.80
C ALA A 116 -0.90 5.89 12.15
N LEU A 117 0.03 5.64 11.21
CA LEU A 117 1.43 6.06 11.37
C LEU A 117 1.59 7.59 11.38
N ALA A 118 0.82 8.29 10.56
CA ALA A 118 0.85 9.75 10.48
C ALA A 118 0.44 10.44 11.78
N ILE A 119 -0.53 9.87 12.51
CA ILE A 119 -0.90 10.33 13.86
C ILE A 119 0.29 10.15 14.82
N VAL A 120 0.93 8.98 14.81
CA VAL A 120 2.08 8.69 15.71
C VAL A 120 3.27 9.61 15.43
N ARG A 121 3.47 9.98 14.16
CA ARG A 121 4.62 10.79 13.70
C ARG A 121 4.22 12.21 13.29
N LEU A 122 3.14 12.75 13.86
CA LEU A 122 2.57 14.04 13.47
C LEU A 122 3.62 15.16 13.43
N LYS A 123 4.36 15.35 14.53
CA LYS A 123 5.39 16.40 14.65
C LYS A 123 6.52 16.26 13.62
N ASP A 124 6.92 15.02 13.31
CA ASP A 124 7.96 14.76 12.30
C ASP A 124 7.49 15.21 10.91
N TYR A 125 6.21 14.98 10.58
CA TYR A 125 5.62 15.40 9.31
C TYR A 125 5.38 16.90 9.23
N GLU A 126 4.95 17.53 10.34
CA GLU A 126 4.82 18.99 10.44
C GLU A 126 6.16 19.69 10.22
N HIS A 127 7.21 19.28 10.94
CA HIS A 127 8.56 19.86 10.79
C HIS A 127 9.13 19.67 9.38
N ALA A 128 8.80 18.56 8.72
CA ALA A 128 9.23 18.29 7.36
C ALA A 128 8.39 18.98 6.28
N GLY A 129 7.31 19.70 6.66
CA GLY A 129 6.40 20.36 5.72
C GLY A 129 5.65 19.39 4.80
N VAL A 130 5.44 18.14 5.22
CA VAL A 130 4.73 17.15 4.42
C VAL A 130 3.24 17.27 4.69
N PRO A 131 2.38 17.51 3.68
CA PRO A 131 0.95 17.75 3.87
C PRO A 131 0.20 16.43 4.12
N MET A 132 0.49 15.75 5.23
CA MET A 132 -0.24 14.56 5.64
C MET A 132 -1.65 14.93 6.15
N LEU A 133 -2.61 14.01 6.04
CA LEU A 133 -3.99 14.25 6.49
C LEU A 133 -4.09 14.83 7.92
N PRO A 134 -3.39 14.31 8.95
CA PRO A 134 -3.49 14.88 10.28
C PRO A 134 -2.83 16.26 10.41
N VAL A 135 -1.89 16.60 9.53
CA VAL A 135 -1.27 17.94 9.48
C VAL A 135 -2.24 18.96 8.90
N VAL A 136 -2.98 18.59 7.84
CA VAL A 136 -3.82 19.54 7.10
C VAL A 136 -5.26 19.61 7.60
N LYS A 137 -5.82 18.47 8.02
CA LYS A 137 -7.23 18.33 8.46
C LYS A 137 -7.37 18.03 9.95
N GLY A 138 -6.25 17.86 10.65
CA GLY A 138 -6.22 17.55 12.07
C GLY A 138 -6.39 16.07 12.38
N GLU A 139 -6.04 15.73 13.62
CA GLU A 139 -6.04 14.35 14.10
C GLU A 139 -7.46 13.75 14.18
N ARG A 140 -8.46 14.55 14.56
CA ARG A 140 -9.86 14.09 14.69
C ARG A 140 -10.42 13.58 13.36
N GLU A 141 -10.25 14.36 12.29
CA GLU A 141 -10.69 13.96 10.95
C GLU A 141 -9.91 12.73 10.46
N THR A 142 -8.61 12.68 10.73
CA THR A 142 -7.78 11.53 10.37
C THR A 142 -8.26 10.24 11.04
N ARG A 143 -8.61 10.29 12.33
CA ARG A 143 -9.16 9.15 13.07
C ARG A 143 -10.51 8.70 12.49
N TRP A 144 -11.35 9.64 12.07
CA TRP A 144 -12.62 9.34 11.40
C TRP A 144 -12.42 8.67 10.04
N GLN A 145 -11.50 9.19 9.23
CA GLN A 145 -11.17 8.62 7.92
C GLN A 145 -10.55 7.22 8.04
N ILE A 146 -9.71 6.96 9.06
CA ILE A 146 -9.21 5.61 9.37
C ILE A 146 -10.38 4.64 9.56
N LEU A 147 -11.42 5.03 10.30
CA LEU A 147 -12.59 4.18 10.55
C LEU A 147 -13.37 3.91 9.27
N ILE A 148 -13.70 4.94 8.49
CA ILE A 148 -14.45 4.81 7.23
C ILE A 148 -13.72 3.89 6.25
N TYR A 149 -12.43 4.15 6.01
CA TYR A 149 -11.65 3.33 5.07
C TYR A 149 -11.44 1.90 5.57
N THR A 150 -11.43 1.68 6.89
CA THR A 150 -11.39 0.33 7.44
C THR A 150 -12.68 -0.44 7.13
N PHE A 151 -13.85 0.19 7.27
CA PHE A 151 -15.11 -0.43 6.85
C PHE A 151 -15.14 -0.71 5.35
N ALA A 152 -14.67 0.23 4.53
CA ALA A 152 -14.59 0.04 3.08
C ALA A 152 -13.65 -1.13 2.72
N LEU A 153 -12.47 -1.21 3.33
CA LEU A 153 -11.52 -2.32 3.16
C LEU A 153 -12.16 -3.67 3.49
N VAL A 154 -12.79 -3.77 4.67
CA VAL A 154 -13.43 -5.02 5.09
C VAL A 154 -14.55 -5.39 4.12
N GLY A 155 -15.37 -4.43 3.68
CA GLY A 155 -16.37 -4.65 2.63
C GLY A 155 -15.76 -5.19 1.33
N VAL A 156 -14.63 -4.63 0.87
CA VAL A 156 -13.91 -5.10 -0.31
C VAL A 156 -13.43 -6.55 -0.14
N THR A 157 -12.96 -6.94 1.05
CA THR A 157 -12.50 -8.32 1.28
C THR A 157 -13.60 -9.37 1.09
N PHE A 158 -14.86 -9.02 1.33
CA PHE A 158 -16.01 -9.91 1.10
C PHE A 158 -16.40 -10.06 -0.37
N LEU A 159 -15.89 -9.22 -1.27
CA LEU A 159 -16.19 -9.33 -2.69
C LEU A 159 -15.66 -10.64 -3.30
N LEU A 160 -14.54 -11.17 -2.80
CA LEU A 160 -13.96 -12.43 -3.28
C LEU A 160 -14.90 -13.65 -3.07
N PRO A 161 -15.45 -13.88 -1.86
CA PRO A 161 -16.48 -14.89 -1.65
C PRO A 161 -17.75 -14.66 -2.48
N LEU A 162 -18.17 -13.40 -2.64
CA LEU A 162 -19.40 -13.07 -3.38
C LEU A 162 -19.31 -13.45 -4.85
N ILE A 163 -18.14 -13.30 -5.46
CA ILE A 163 -17.90 -13.74 -6.84
C ILE A 163 -17.50 -15.23 -6.93
N LYS A 164 -17.57 -15.97 -5.81
CA LYS A 164 -17.15 -17.37 -5.68
C LYS A 164 -15.69 -17.63 -6.08
N ALA A 165 -14.82 -16.64 -5.90
CA ALA A 165 -13.39 -16.78 -6.14
C ALA A 165 -12.65 -17.44 -4.97
N THR A 166 -13.29 -17.55 -3.81
CA THR A 166 -12.76 -18.17 -2.59
C THR A 166 -13.85 -18.96 -1.88
N GLY A 167 -13.45 -19.95 -1.09
CA GLY A 167 -14.29 -20.81 -0.28
C GLY A 167 -14.53 -20.33 1.15
N ALA A 168 -14.94 -21.28 2.00
CA ALA A 168 -15.37 -21.01 3.36
C ALA A 168 -14.21 -20.60 4.29
N VAL A 169 -12.99 -21.08 4.04
CA VAL A 169 -11.83 -20.78 4.88
C VAL A 169 -11.48 -19.31 4.78
N TYR A 170 -11.46 -18.76 3.55
CA TYR A 170 -11.27 -17.33 3.36
C TYR A 170 -12.43 -16.52 3.95
N LEU A 171 -13.69 -16.92 3.74
CA LEU A 171 -14.86 -16.18 4.25
C LEU A 171 -14.86 -16.06 5.79
N ILE A 172 -14.57 -17.16 6.49
CA ILE A 172 -14.48 -17.17 7.97
C ILE A 172 -13.31 -16.28 8.41
N SER A 173 -12.16 -16.42 7.76
CA SER A 173 -10.96 -15.60 8.06
C SER A 173 -11.22 -14.11 7.84
N ALA A 174 -11.82 -13.74 6.71
CA ALA A 174 -12.19 -12.36 6.38
C ALA A 174 -13.15 -11.76 7.41
N SER A 175 -14.10 -12.56 7.91
CA SER A 175 -15.04 -12.15 8.95
C SER A 175 -14.33 -11.87 10.28
N LEU A 176 -13.53 -12.81 10.77
CA LEU A 176 -12.84 -12.69 12.05
C LEU A 176 -11.79 -11.57 12.02
N LEU A 177 -10.95 -11.55 10.99
CA LEU A 177 -9.92 -10.53 10.81
C LEU A 177 -10.56 -9.15 10.58
N GLY A 178 -11.67 -9.08 9.84
CA GLY A 178 -12.39 -7.84 9.56
C GLY A 178 -12.96 -7.21 10.82
N LEU A 179 -13.62 -8.00 11.66
CA LEU A 179 -14.11 -7.55 12.97
C LEU A 179 -12.97 -7.07 13.87
N TRP A 180 -11.85 -7.80 13.89
CA TRP A 180 -10.66 -7.41 14.65
C TRP A 180 -10.08 -6.07 14.20
N LEU A 181 -9.97 -5.84 12.88
CA LEU A 181 -9.46 -4.59 12.33
C LEU A 181 -10.43 -3.42 12.57
N ILE A 182 -11.74 -3.63 12.40
CA ILE A 182 -12.79 -2.64 12.72
C ILE A 182 -12.72 -2.24 14.19
N TYR A 183 -12.55 -3.21 15.10
CA TYR A 183 -12.35 -2.93 16.52
C TYR A 183 -11.11 -2.05 16.76
N GLY A 184 -9.99 -2.35 16.08
CA GLY A 184 -8.79 -1.51 16.12
C GLY A 184 -9.04 -0.07 15.65
N ALA A 185 -9.75 0.10 14.53
CA ALA A 185 -10.08 1.42 14.00
C ALA A 185 -11.07 2.19 14.91
N TRP A 186 -12.05 1.51 15.50
CA TRP A 186 -12.99 2.09 16.45
C TRP A 186 -12.28 2.54 17.73
N ARG A 187 -11.30 1.78 18.22
CA ARG A 187 -10.42 2.17 19.33
C ARG A 187 -9.60 3.41 19.00
N VAL A 188 -9.11 3.53 17.77
CA VAL A 188 -8.44 4.76 17.30
C VAL A 188 -9.42 5.93 17.23
N TRP A 189 -10.68 5.72 16.87
CA TRP A 189 -11.64 6.83 16.84
C TRP A 189 -12.04 7.33 18.23
N THR A 190 -12.22 6.42 19.20
CA THR A 190 -12.76 6.73 20.52
C THR A 190 -11.71 7.07 21.58
N VAL A 191 -10.54 6.44 21.53
CA VAL A 191 -9.50 6.59 22.56
C VAL A 191 -8.41 7.56 22.06
N PRO A 192 -8.15 8.67 22.77
CA PRO A 192 -7.09 9.59 22.38
C PRO A 192 -5.70 8.99 22.61
N GLY A 193 -4.70 9.53 21.90
CA GLY A 193 -3.29 9.24 22.10
C GLY A 193 -2.66 8.30 21.08
N ASN A 194 -1.32 8.30 21.06
CA ASN A 194 -0.51 7.64 20.02
C ASN A 194 -0.43 6.13 20.19
N LYS A 195 -0.67 5.59 21.40
CA LYS A 195 -0.59 4.15 21.67
C LYS A 195 -1.58 3.37 20.81
N VAL A 196 -2.83 3.83 20.70
CA VAL A 196 -3.86 3.15 19.90
C VAL A 196 -3.58 3.26 18.39
N ALA A 197 -3.08 4.40 17.93
CA ALA A 197 -2.69 4.60 16.54
C ALA A 197 -1.50 3.71 16.16
N TRP A 198 -0.51 3.56 17.04
CA TRP A 198 0.60 2.64 16.85
C TRP A 198 0.15 1.17 16.80
N THR A 199 -0.76 0.78 17.68
CA THR A 199 -1.36 -0.56 17.65
C THR A 199 -2.11 -0.79 16.34
N MET A 200 -2.91 0.16 15.86
CA MET A 200 -3.61 0.07 14.58
C MET A 200 -2.65 -0.07 13.39
N TYR A 201 -1.54 0.67 13.38
CA TYR A 201 -0.50 0.51 12.36
C TYR A 201 0.04 -0.93 12.31
N ARG A 202 0.31 -1.55 13.46
CA ARG A 202 0.77 -2.95 13.54
C ARG A 202 -0.32 -3.95 13.16
N TRP A 203 -1.53 -3.75 13.69
CA TRP A 203 -2.66 -4.63 13.45
C TRP A 203 -3.07 -4.64 11.98
N SER A 204 -3.07 -3.48 11.32
CA SER A 204 -3.34 -3.40 9.88
C SER A 204 -2.29 -4.16 9.05
N SER A 205 -0.99 -4.11 9.39
CA SER A 205 0.02 -4.97 8.71
C SER A 205 -0.24 -6.46 8.91
N MET A 206 -0.57 -6.86 10.15
CA MET A 206 -0.89 -8.26 10.46
C MET A 206 -2.17 -8.73 9.76
N TYR A 207 -3.19 -7.88 9.72
CA TYR A 207 -4.43 -8.13 8.98
C TYR A 207 -4.14 -8.42 7.51
N LEU A 208 -3.32 -7.59 6.86
CA LEU A 208 -2.97 -7.79 5.45
C LEU A 208 -2.21 -9.10 5.25
N ALA A 209 -1.24 -9.41 6.11
CA ALA A 209 -0.51 -10.67 6.03
C ALA A 209 -1.45 -11.88 6.18
N PHE A 210 -2.35 -11.86 7.17
CA PHE A 210 -3.23 -12.99 7.44
C PHE A 210 -4.38 -13.14 6.44
N ILE A 211 -4.92 -12.06 5.88
CA ILE A 211 -5.98 -12.17 4.86
C ILE A 211 -5.43 -12.76 3.56
N PHE A 212 -4.21 -12.38 3.16
CA PHE A 212 -3.54 -12.99 2.00
C PHE A 212 -3.07 -14.42 2.30
N LEU A 213 -2.65 -14.72 3.52
CA LEU A 213 -2.37 -16.10 3.92
C LEU A 213 -3.64 -16.97 3.84
N ALA A 214 -4.78 -16.47 4.34
CA ALA A 214 -6.05 -17.17 4.24
C ALA A 214 -6.45 -17.41 2.77
N LEU A 215 -6.19 -16.45 1.89
CA LEU A 215 -6.41 -16.61 0.44
C LEU A 215 -5.56 -17.74 -0.14
N VAL A 216 -4.29 -17.82 0.23
CA VAL A 216 -3.39 -18.90 -0.23
C VAL A 216 -3.84 -20.25 0.32
N VAL A 217 -4.16 -20.35 1.60
CA VAL A 217 -4.62 -21.61 2.22
C VAL A 217 -5.90 -22.08 1.55
N ASP A 218 -6.88 -21.19 1.37
CA ASP A 218 -8.15 -21.51 0.73
C ASP A 218 -7.99 -21.92 -0.74
N ALA A 219 -7.01 -21.37 -1.47
CA ALA A 219 -6.72 -21.75 -2.85
C ALA A 219 -6.06 -23.15 -3.00
N VAL A 220 -5.50 -23.71 -1.92
CA VAL A 220 -4.87 -25.04 -1.91
C VAL A 220 -5.82 -26.13 -1.40
N MET A 221 -6.95 -25.75 -0.79
CA MET A 221 -7.97 -26.68 -0.26
C MET A 221 -9.05 -26.98 -1.29
#